data_AF-A0A7S2DDJ4-F1
#
_entry.id   AF-A0A7S2DDJ4-F1
#
_cell.length_a   1.000
_cell.length_b   1.000
_cell.length_c   1.000
_cell.angle_alpha   90.00
_cell.angle_beta   90.00
_cell.angle_gamma   90.00
#
_symmetry.space_group_name_H-M   'P 1'
#
loop_
_entity.id
_entity.type
_entity.pdbx_description
1 polymer ?
#
loop_
_entity_poly.entity_id
_entity_poly.type
_entity_poly.pdbx_seq_one_letter_code
_entity_poly.pdbx_strand_id
1 'polypeptide(L)'
;QDDDDHKKEYCNTQLDIGDDKKKSLERTVADEENAVAAVDDGIKALAEEISTLEAGIKALDKQVAEATETRKSEHAEFKELMATSSAAKELLGYAKNRLNKFYNPQLYVAPPKQELSEQDKIAVSFGGTAPPTPAPGGVAGTGVA
;
A
#
# COMPACT_ATOMS: atom_id res chain seq x y z
N GLN A 1 80.27 -49.96 -17.79
CA GLN A 1 80.28 -48.55 -18.17
C GLN A 1 78.91 -48.19 -18.73
N ASP A 2 78.43 -48.90 -19.76
CA ASP A 2 77.09 -48.72 -20.35
C ASP A 2 75.92 -48.74 -19.35
N ASP A 3 75.92 -49.64 -18.37
CA ASP A 3 74.84 -49.72 -17.36
C ASP A 3 74.79 -48.47 -16.45
N ASP A 4 75.94 -47.89 -16.11
CA ASP A 4 75.99 -46.65 -15.33
C ASP A 4 75.58 -45.43 -16.17
N ASP A 5 75.94 -45.42 -17.46
CA ASP A 5 75.53 -44.37 -18.39
C ASP A 5 74.00 -44.39 -18.60
N HIS A 6 73.39 -45.57 -18.77
CA HIS A 6 71.93 -45.71 -18.84
C HIS A 6 71.23 -45.29 -17.55
N LYS A 7 71.77 -45.66 -16.37
CA LYS A 7 71.22 -45.23 -15.09
C LYS A 7 71.28 -43.73 -14.91
N LYS A 8 72.38 -43.09 -15.32
CA LYS A 8 72.55 -41.64 -15.27
C LYS A 8 71.53 -40.93 -16.16
N GLU A 9 71.34 -41.40 -17.39
CA GLU A 9 70.34 -40.86 -18.31
C GLU A 9 68.93 -41.01 -17.72
N TYR A 10 68.57 -42.19 -17.22
CA TYR A 10 67.29 -42.43 -16.55
C TYR A 10 67.07 -41.45 -15.39
N CYS A 11 68.06 -41.28 -14.50
CA CYS A 11 67.98 -40.34 -13.40
C CYS A 11 67.74 -38.90 -13.87
N ASN A 12 68.48 -38.43 -14.88
CA ASN A 12 68.30 -37.09 -15.42
C ASN A 12 66.89 -36.91 -16.00
N THR A 13 66.40 -37.87 -16.80
CA THR A 13 65.05 -37.80 -17.35
C THR A 13 63.98 -37.80 -16.26
N GLN A 14 64.13 -38.60 -15.20
CA GLN A 14 63.18 -38.59 -14.09
C GLN A 14 63.21 -37.27 -13.30
N LEU A 15 64.39 -36.66 -13.13
CA LEU A 15 64.52 -35.34 -12.52
C LEU A 15 63.85 -34.26 -13.37
N ASP A 16 64.06 -34.27 -14.69
CA ASP A 16 63.41 -33.33 -15.62
C ASP A 16 61.89 -33.46 -15.57
N ILE A 17 61.36 -34.70 -15.61
CA ILE A 17 59.92 -34.97 -15.46
C ILE A 17 59.40 -34.49 -14.11
N GLY A 18 60.18 -34.68 -13.04
CA GLY A 18 59.84 -34.22 -11.69
C GLY A 18 59.74 -32.70 -11.61
N ASP A 19 60.73 -32.00 -12.17
CA ASP A 19 60.77 -30.55 -12.22
C ASP A 19 59.64 -29.96 -13.08
N ASP A 20 59.32 -30.58 -14.22
CA ASP A 20 58.20 -30.15 -15.07
C ASP A 20 56.85 -30.34 -14.36
N LYS A 21 56.65 -31.48 -13.68
CA LYS A 21 55.45 -31.71 -12.86
C LYS A 21 55.35 -30.71 -11.71
N LYS A 22 56.46 -30.43 -11.03
CA LYS A 22 56.51 -29.43 -9.95
C LYS A 22 56.08 -28.07 -10.48
N LYS A 23 56.67 -27.59 -11.57
CA LYS A 23 56.29 -26.30 -12.19
C LYS A 23 54.84 -26.27 -12.62
N SER A 24 54.32 -27.37 -13.17
CA SER A 24 52.90 -27.47 -13.56
C SER A 24 51.97 -27.36 -12.35
N LEU A 25 52.29 -28.05 -11.25
CA LEU A 25 51.52 -28.00 -10.01
C LEU A 25 51.60 -26.61 -9.37
N GLU A 26 52.78 -26.00 -9.31
CA GLU A 26 52.95 -24.64 -8.78
C GLU A 26 52.11 -23.61 -9.55
N ARG A 27 52.05 -23.72 -10.88
CA ARG A 27 51.16 -22.89 -11.71
C ARG A 27 49.68 -23.14 -11.39
N THR A 28 49.29 -24.41 -11.28
CA THR A 28 47.90 -24.78 -10.95
C THR A 28 47.50 -24.23 -9.59
N VAL A 29 48.38 -24.32 -8.58
CA VAL A 29 48.14 -23.74 -7.25
C VAL A 29 47.97 -22.23 -7.34
N ALA A 30 48.85 -21.54 -8.07
CA ALA A 30 48.72 -20.08 -8.25
C ALA A 30 47.42 -19.69 -8.96
N ASP A 31 46.99 -20.44 -9.97
CA ASP A 31 45.73 -20.21 -10.67
C ASP A 31 44.52 -20.42 -9.74
N GLU A 32 44.52 -21.48 -8.93
CA GLU A 32 43.46 -21.74 -7.94
C GLU A 32 43.44 -20.69 -6.82
N GLU A 33 44.60 -20.25 -6.32
CA GLU A 33 44.68 -19.16 -5.33
C GLU A 33 44.07 -17.87 -5.87
N ASN A 34 44.34 -17.53 -7.13
CA ASN A 34 43.73 -16.37 -7.78
C ASN A 34 42.21 -16.54 -7.96
N ALA A 35 41.75 -17.75 -8.31
CA ALA A 35 40.33 -18.05 -8.44
C ALA A 35 39.60 -17.92 -7.09
N VAL A 36 40.19 -18.43 -6.01
CA VAL A 36 39.65 -18.28 -4.64
C VAL A 36 39.56 -16.82 -4.25
N ALA A 37 40.62 -16.03 -4.49
CA ALA A 37 40.60 -14.59 -4.19
C ALA A 37 39.48 -13.85 -4.95
N ALA A 38 39.30 -14.16 -6.23
CA ALA A 38 38.24 -13.56 -7.04
C ALA A 38 36.83 -13.95 -6.54
N VAL A 39 36.64 -15.20 -6.14
CA VAL A 39 35.36 -15.67 -5.56
C VAL A 39 35.10 -15.01 -4.20
N ASP A 40 36.11 -14.87 -3.34
CA ASP A 40 35.98 -14.22 -2.04
C ASP A 40 35.59 -12.75 -2.17
N ASP A 41 36.16 -12.04 -3.13
CA ASP A 41 35.78 -10.64 -3.41
C ASP A 41 34.35 -10.56 -3.97
N GLY A 42 33.94 -11.52 -4.81
CA GLY A 42 32.55 -11.66 -5.24
C GLY A 42 31.58 -11.91 -4.08
N ILE A 43 31.95 -12.77 -3.12
CA ILE A 43 31.14 -13.04 -1.92
C ILE A 43 30.97 -11.78 -1.08
N LYS A 44 32.04 -10.99 -0.89
CA LYS A 44 31.96 -9.72 -0.14
C LYS A 44 31.02 -8.74 -0.82
N ALA A 45 31.15 -8.57 -2.14
CA ALA A 45 30.28 -7.68 -2.92
C ALA A 45 28.80 -8.10 -2.80
N LEU A 46 28.50 -9.39 -2.96
CA LEU A 46 27.15 -9.91 -2.81
C LEU A 46 26.60 -9.72 -1.38
N ALA A 47 27.43 -9.87 -0.35
CA ALA A 47 27.02 -9.63 1.04
C ALA A 47 26.65 -8.15 1.27
N GLU A 48 27.41 -7.21 0.71
CA GLU A 48 27.11 -5.77 0.77
C GLU A 48 25.82 -5.42 0.01
N GLU A 49 25.62 -6.00 -1.17
CA GLU A 49 24.40 -5.84 -1.96
C GLU A 49 23.16 -6.37 -1.22
N ILE A 50 23.26 -7.56 -0.62
CA ILE A 50 22.18 -8.15 0.19
C ILE A 50 21.83 -7.23 1.37
N SER A 51 22.84 -6.76 2.11
CA SER A 51 22.64 -5.84 3.25
C SER A 51 21.93 -4.55 2.81
N THR A 52 22.34 -3.99 1.66
CA THR A 52 21.72 -2.79 1.08
C THR A 52 20.27 -3.05 0.68
N LEU A 53 19.97 -4.19 0.05
CA LEU A 53 18.62 -4.58 -0.32
C LEU A 53 17.72 -4.79 0.90
N GLU A 54 18.21 -5.44 1.95
CA GLU A 54 17.47 -5.62 3.20
C GLU A 54 17.12 -4.28 3.87
N ALA A 55 18.05 -3.33 3.87
CA ALA A 55 17.79 -1.98 4.37
C ALA A 55 16.73 -1.26 3.51
N GLY A 56 16.82 -1.40 2.18
CA GLY A 56 15.84 -0.86 1.24
C GLY A 56 14.43 -1.43 1.45
N ILE A 57 14.30 -2.73 1.67
CA ILE A 57 13.01 -3.40 1.95
C ILE A 57 12.41 -2.87 3.25
N LYS A 58 13.19 -2.79 4.33
CA LYS A 58 12.70 -2.25 5.62
C LYS A 58 12.24 -0.80 5.50
N ALA A 59 12.95 0.01 4.72
CA ALA A 59 12.56 1.39 4.45
C ALA A 59 11.26 1.46 3.63
N LEU A 60 11.11 0.60 2.62
CA LEU A 60 9.91 0.51 1.81
C LEU A 60 8.70 0.08 2.64
N ASP A 61 8.83 -0.95 3.48
CA ASP A 61 7.77 -1.43 4.37
C ASP A 61 7.26 -0.30 5.28
N LYS A 62 8.18 0.48 5.84
CA LYS A 62 7.84 1.67 6.63
C LYS A 62 7.07 2.70 5.82
N GLN A 63 7.55 3.05 4.62
CA GLN A 63 6.86 4.03 3.75
C GLN A 63 5.47 3.55 3.35
N VAL A 64 5.30 2.27 3.06
CA VAL A 64 4.00 1.69 2.71
C VAL A 64 3.04 1.75 3.89
N ALA A 65 3.51 1.46 5.11
CA ALA A 65 2.71 1.58 6.33
C ALA A 65 2.26 3.03 6.57
N GLU A 66 3.20 3.99 6.57
CA GLU A 66 2.93 5.42 6.76
C GLU A 66 1.96 5.95 5.69
N ALA A 67 2.21 5.66 4.42
CA ALA A 67 1.33 6.06 3.33
C ALA A 67 -0.06 5.42 3.41
N THR A 68 -0.19 4.24 4.02
CA THR A 68 -1.49 3.59 4.26
C THR A 68 -2.24 4.26 5.40
N GLU A 69 -1.55 4.66 6.46
CA GLU A 69 -2.13 5.41 7.56
C GLU A 69 -2.62 6.78 7.11
N THR A 70 -1.79 7.55 6.39
CA THR A 70 -2.18 8.85 5.82
C THR A 70 -3.42 8.73 4.95
N ARG A 71 -3.46 7.77 4.02
CA ARG A 71 -4.65 7.54 3.16
C ARG A 71 -5.91 7.23 3.96
N LYS A 72 -5.80 6.50 5.07
CA LYS A 72 -6.95 6.19 5.93
C LYS A 72 -7.44 7.43 6.68
N SER A 73 -6.51 8.23 7.23
CA SER A 73 -6.84 9.47 7.95
C SER A 73 -7.50 10.47 7.01
N GLU A 74 -6.85 10.78 5.87
CA GLU A 74 -7.35 11.73 4.89
C GLU A 74 -8.71 11.30 4.31
N HIS A 75 -8.93 10.00 4.11
CA HIS A 75 -10.23 9.50 3.65
C HIS A 75 -11.34 9.64 4.70
N ALA A 76 -11.01 9.45 5.98
CA ALA A 76 -11.96 9.65 7.07
C ALA A 76 -12.36 11.13 7.17
N GLU A 77 -11.36 12.03 7.17
CA GLU A 77 -11.57 13.48 7.17
C GLU A 77 -12.36 13.95 5.94
N PHE A 78 -12.03 13.43 4.76
CA PHE A 78 -12.76 13.75 3.53
C PHE A 78 -14.23 13.35 3.60
N LYS A 79 -14.53 12.15 4.12
CA LYS A 79 -15.91 11.68 4.31
C LYS A 79 -16.68 12.57 5.28
N GLU A 80 -16.08 12.93 6.41
CA GLU A 80 -16.68 13.82 7.39
C GLU A 80 -16.95 15.21 6.80
N LEU A 81 -15.96 15.79 6.11
CA LEU A 81 -16.08 17.08 5.45
C LEU A 81 -17.18 17.08 4.39
N MET A 82 -17.28 16.02 3.58
CA MET A 82 -18.30 15.91 2.54
C MET A 82 -19.70 15.74 3.14
N ALA A 83 -19.84 14.96 4.21
CA ALA A 83 -21.12 14.79 4.92
C ALA A 83 -21.59 16.11 5.55
N THR A 84 -20.70 16.78 6.30
CA THR A 84 -20.99 18.06 6.96
C THR A 84 -21.29 19.16 5.95
N SER A 85 -20.53 19.25 4.87
CA SER A 85 -20.76 20.24 3.80
C SER A 85 -22.08 20.01 3.07
N SER A 86 -22.46 18.75 2.85
CA SER A 86 -23.73 18.40 2.22
C SER A 86 -24.91 18.77 3.13
N ALA A 87 -24.83 18.40 4.42
CA ALA A 87 -25.83 18.78 5.42
C ALA A 87 -25.96 20.30 5.57
N ALA A 88 -24.84 21.04 5.55
CA ALA A 88 -24.85 22.50 5.60
C ALA A 88 -25.55 23.12 4.38
N LYS A 89 -25.29 22.59 3.17
CA LYS A 89 -25.98 23.03 1.95
C LYS A 89 -27.49 22.77 2.03
N GLU A 90 -27.90 21.60 2.49
CA GLU A 90 -29.31 21.26 2.68
C GLU A 90 -29.97 22.18 3.72
N LEU A 91 -29.28 22.49 4.82
CA LEU A 91 -29.76 23.40 5.86
C LEU A 91 -29.96 24.82 5.34
N LEU A 92 -29.01 25.32 4.54
CA LEU A 92 -29.16 26.61 3.88
C LEU A 92 -30.35 26.59 2.89
N GLY A 93 -30.54 25.49 2.17
CA GLY A 93 -31.71 25.28 1.31
C GLY A 93 -33.03 25.33 2.08
N TYR A 94 -33.10 24.64 3.22
CA TYR A 94 -34.26 24.65 4.10
C TYR A 94 -34.56 26.05 4.64
N ALA A 95 -33.54 26.74 5.16
CA ALA A 95 -33.66 28.10 5.67
C ALA A 95 -34.13 29.08 4.58
N LYS A 96 -33.58 28.97 3.36
CA LYS A 96 -34.01 29.77 2.20
C LYS A 96 -35.48 29.52 1.85
N ASN A 97 -35.90 28.25 1.79
CA ASN A 97 -37.30 27.92 1.50
C ASN A 97 -38.25 28.43 2.60
N ARG A 98 -37.85 28.30 3.87
CA ARG A 98 -38.62 28.85 5.00
C ARG A 98 -38.74 30.37 4.93
N LEU A 99 -37.68 31.08 4.54
CA LEU A 99 -37.70 32.54 4.35
C LEU A 99 -38.64 32.94 3.20
N ASN A 100 -38.63 32.20 2.08
CA ASN A 100 -39.55 32.43 0.96
C ASN A 100 -41.02 32.36 1.40
N LYS A 101 -41.38 31.50 2.36
CA LYS A 101 -42.76 31.41 2.88
C LYS A 101 -43.28 32.76 3.40
N PHE A 102 -42.41 33.57 4.01
CA PHE A 102 -42.79 34.85 4.60
C PHE A 102 -42.54 36.03 3.67
N TYR A 103 -41.44 36.03 2.93
CA TYR A 103 -40.99 37.19 2.17
C TYR A 103 -41.23 37.08 0.66
N ASN A 104 -41.30 35.87 0.08
CA ASN A 104 -41.52 35.64 -1.35
C ASN A 104 -42.43 34.41 -1.60
N PRO A 105 -43.73 34.48 -1.30
CA PRO A 105 -44.60 33.30 -1.24
C PRO A 105 -44.70 32.51 -2.55
N GLN A 106 -44.51 33.16 -3.70
CA GLN A 106 -44.52 32.51 -5.02
C GLN A 106 -43.37 31.51 -5.22
N LEU A 107 -42.27 31.65 -4.47
CA LEU A 107 -41.09 30.80 -4.55
C LEU A 107 -41.02 29.78 -3.40
N TYR A 108 -42.08 29.66 -2.59
CA TYR A 108 -42.15 28.68 -1.51
C TYR A 108 -42.52 27.30 -2.04
N VAL A 109 -41.71 26.29 -1.73
CA VAL A 109 -42.00 24.89 -2.02
C VAL A 109 -42.57 24.25 -0.76
N ALA A 110 -43.83 23.83 -0.81
CA ALA A 110 -44.44 23.12 0.30
C ALA A 110 -43.80 21.73 0.47
N PRO A 111 -43.65 21.24 1.72
CA PRO A 111 -43.22 19.88 1.96
C PRO A 111 -44.14 18.89 1.22
N PRO A 112 -43.59 17.77 0.71
CA PRO A 112 -44.40 16.73 0.12
C PRO A 112 -45.47 16.27 1.11
N LYS A 113 -46.70 16.08 0.62
CA LYS A 113 -47.79 15.56 1.44
C LYS A 113 -47.42 14.16 1.91
N GLN A 114 -47.67 13.89 3.17
CA GLN A 114 -47.39 12.60 3.76
C GLN A 114 -48.34 11.55 3.18
N GLU A 115 -47.78 10.44 2.67
CA GLU A 115 -48.54 9.26 2.29
C GLU A 115 -49.05 8.57 3.58
N LEU A 116 -50.36 8.61 3.81
CA LEU A 116 -51.00 7.88 4.91
C LEU A 116 -50.84 6.37 4.68
N SER A 117 -50.57 5.60 5.74
CA SER A 117 -50.62 4.13 5.66
C SER A 117 -52.04 3.66 5.32
N GLU A 118 -52.21 2.45 4.80
CA GLU A 118 -53.56 1.94 4.48
C GLU A 118 -54.49 1.92 5.71
N GLN A 119 -53.94 1.65 6.88
CA GLN A 119 -54.68 1.67 8.15
C GLN A 119 -55.12 3.09 8.52
N ASP A 120 -54.27 4.09 8.32
CA ASP A 120 -54.62 5.50 8.55
C ASP A 120 -55.62 6.01 7.52
N LYS A 121 -55.50 5.57 6.26
CA LYS A 121 -56.48 5.87 5.20
C LYS A 121 -57.87 5.37 5.56
N ILE A 122 -57.96 4.14 6.09
CA ILE A 122 -59.21 3.55 6.57
C ILE A 122 -59.74 4.34 7.78
N ALA A 123 -58.90 4.61 8.78
CA ALA A 123 -59.31 5.33 9.99
C ALA A 123 -59.87 6.74 9.68
N VAL A 124 -59.22 7.48 8.78
CA VAL A 124 -59.68 8.81 8.32
C VAL A 124 -60.98 8.70 7.52
N SER A 125 -61.12 7.67 6.67
CA SER A 125 -62.35 7.45 5.88
C SER A 125 -63.58 7.12 6.75
N PHE A 126 -63.36 6.53 7.93
CA PHE A 126 -64.40 6.26 8.94
C PHE A 126 -64.62 7.41 9.93
N GLY A 127 -64.06 8.60 9.68
CA GLY A 127 -64.24 9.78 10.52
C GLY A 127 -63.29 9.89 11.71
N GLY A 128 -62.25 9.05 11.77
CA GLY A 128 -61.15 9.17 12.71
C GLY A 128 -60.23 10.34 12.36
N THR A 129 -59.55 10.90 13.36
CA THR A 129 -58.56 11.98 13.16
C THR A 129 -57.30 11.42 12.50
N ALA A 130 -56.83 12.07 11.43
CA ALA A 130 -55.57 11.71 10.79
C ALA A 130 -54.42 11.75 11.82
N PRO A 131 -53.40 10.88 11.69
CA PRO A 131 -52.20 10.96 12.50
C PRO A 131 -51.63 12.38 12.43
N PRO A 132 -51.14 12.94 13.54
CA PRO A 132 -50.50 14.25 13.52
C PRO A 132 -49.36 14.22 12.51
N THR A 133 -49.34 15.18 11.59
CA THR A 133 -48.25 15.35 10.62
C THR A 133 -46.94 15.48 11.41
N PRO A 134 -45.95 14.59 11.22
CA PRO A 134 -44.63 14.75 11.78
C PRO A 134 -44.10 16.12 11.36
N ALA A 135 -43.35 16.75 12.25
CA ALA A 135 -42.64 17.98 11.90
C ALA A 135 -41.89 17.78 10.57
N PRO A 136 -41.83 18.81 9.69
CA PRO A 136 -41.17 18.69 8.40
C PRO A 136 -39.84 17.98 8.59
N GLY A 137 -39.62 16.90 7.82
CA GLY A 137 -38.46 16.03 7.97
C GLY A 137 -37.21 16.88 8.01
N GLY A 138 -36.61 16.97 9.19
CA GLY A 138 -35.50 17.85 9.46
C GLY A 138 -34.27 17.44 8.66
N VAL A 139 -33.38 18.40 8.40
CA VAL A 139 -32.14 18.13 7.68
C VAL A 139 -31.33 17.13 8.48
N ALA A 140 -31.03 15.97 7.88
CA ALA A 140 -30.44 14.83 8.57
C ALA A 140 -29.18 15.23 9.34
N GLY A 141 -29.14 14.91 10.64
CA GLY A 141 -28.00 15.22 11.51
C GLY A 141 -27.96 16.64 12.08
N THR A 142 -28.92 17.52 11.80
CA THR A 142 -28.90 18.92 12.30
C THR A 142 -29.92 19.23 13.39
N GLY A 143 -30.92 18.36 13.60
CA GLY A 143 -32.02 18.61 14.56
C GLY A 143 -32.95 19.77 14.16
N VAL A 144 -32.80 20.33 12.96
CA VAL A 144 -33.61 21.45 12.46
C VAL A 144 -34.81 20.94 11.69
N ALA A 145 -36.01 21.20 12.22
CA ALA A 145 -37.31 20.93 11.60
C ALA A 145 -38.02 22.18 11.05
#